data_AF-A0A7J2YER9-F1
#
_entry.id   AF-A0A7J2YER9-F1
#
_cell.length_a   1.000
_cell.length_b   1.000
_cell.length_c   1.000
_cell.angle_alpha   90.00
_cell.angle_beta   90.00
_cell.angle_gamma   90.00
#
_symmetry.space_group_name_H-M   'P 1'
#
loop_
_entity.id
_entity.type
_entity.pdbx_description
1 polymer ?
#
loop_
_entity_poly.entity_id
_entity_poly.type
_entity_poly.pdbx_seq_one_letter_code
_entity_poly.pdbx_strand_id
1 'polypeptide(L)'
;MIRAIEDAGHKVMPFQFNDLIAFIDYDGVKIKVGDVDLMRDASAIIVRPFGRMSLDQAIFRIDLLYTLNDSGIPIFNKPYAIERCVDKFRALCTLKMHGIPV
;
A
#
# COMPACT_ATOMS: atom_id res chain seq x y z
N MET A 1 13.56 -5.23 -9.49
CA MET A 1 13.12 -4.06 -8.71
C MET A 1 14.06 -3.83 -7.54
N ILE A 2 14.16 -4.76 -6.58
CA ILE A 2 15.07 -4.65 -5.41
C ILE A 2 16.49 -4.23 -5.83
N ARG A 3 17.15 -5.02 -6.68
CA ARG A 3 18.50 -4.69 -7.21
C ARG A 3 18.61 -3.29 -7.80
N ALA A 4 17.64 -2.86 -8.61
CA ALA A 4 17.69 -1.53 -9.22
C ALA A 4 17.58 -0.39 -8.20
N ILE A 5 16.87 -0.61 -7.09
CA ILE A 5 16.78 0.37 -5.99
C ILE A 5 18.08 0.37 -5.17
N GLU A 6 18.67 -0.81 -4.95
CA GLU A 6 19.97 -0.97 -4.28
C GLU A 6 21.11 -0.36 -5.11
N ASP A 7 21.14 -0.58 -6.42
CA ASP A 7 22.11 0.00 -7.37
C ASP A 7 21.99 1.53 -7.43
N ALA A 8 20.80 2.08 -7.14
CA ALA A 8 20.57 3.51 -6.99
C ALA A 8 21.00 4.06 -5.60
N GLY A 9 21.54 3.21 -4.71
CA GLY A 9 22.07 3.59 -3.41
C GLY A 9 21.05 3.60 -2.27
N HIS A 10 19.87 3.02 -2.46
CA HIS A 10 18.82 2.98 -1.45
C HIS A 10 18.71 1.60 -0.77
N LYS A 11 18.32 1.60 0.51
CA LYS A 11 18.00 0.36 1.23
C LYS A 11 16.59 -0.10 0.89
N VAL A 12 16.42 -1.41 0.72
CA VAL A 12 15.11 -2.01 0.44
C VAL A 12 14.76 -3.01 1.52
N MET A 13 13.56 -2.91 2.06
CA MET A 13 12.99 -3.88 2.99
C MET A 13 11.75 -4.52 2.33
N PRO A 14 11.87 -5.71 1.73
CA PRO A 14 10.70 -6.43 1.24
C PRO A 14 9.90 -7.04 2.40
N PHE A 15 8.58 -6.89 2.38
CA PHE A 15 7.66 -7.49 3.34
C PHE A 15 6.30 -7.78 2.68
N GLN A 16 5.49 -8.60 3.32
CA GLN A 16 4.13 -8.95 2.90
C GLN A 16 3.10 -8.18 3.74
N PHE A 17 1.89 -8.02 3.21
CA PHE A 17 0.79 -7.44 3.99
C PHE A 17 0.47 -8.21 5.27
N ASN A 18 0.73 -9.51 5.30
CA ASN A 18 0.50 -10.34 6.48
C ASN A 18 1.55 -10.13 7.58
N ASP A 19 2.67 -9.46 7.26
CA ASP A 19 3.70 -9.11 8.23
C ASP A 19 3.37 -7.79 8.95
N LEU A 20 2.35 -7.06 8.49
CA LEU A 20 1.95 -5.78 9.04
C LEU A 20 1.12 -5.97 10.30
N ILE A 21 1.48 -5.21 11.32
CA ILE A 21 0.71 -5.07 12.55
C ILE A 21 0.47 -3.59 12.78
N ALA A 22 -0.80 -3.22 12.99
CA ALA A 22 -1.18 -1.85 13.32
C ALA A 22 -1.61 -1.77 14.79
N PHE A 23 -1.12 -0.74 15.46
CA PHE A 23 -1.48 -0.40 16.83
C PHE A 23 -2.12 0.98 16.83
N ILE A 24 -3.18 1.13 17.61
CA ILE A 24 -3.81 2.43 17.89
C ILE A 24 -3.83 2.54 19.41
N ASP A 25 -3.06 3.48 19.94
CA ASP A 25 -2.96 3.75 21.36
C ASP A 25 -3.13 5.26 21.64
N TYR A 26 -2.89 5.67 22.88
CA TYR A 26 -3.02 7.07 23.29
C TYR A 26 -2.04 8.00 22.55
N ASP A 27 -0.86 7.47 22.16
CA ASP A 27 0.20 8.25 21.51
C ASP A 27 0.01 8.32 19.98
N GLY A 28 -0.94 7.56 19.42
CA GLY A 28 -1.34 7.63 18.01
C GLY A 28 -1.40 6.28 17.33
N VAL A 29 -1.13 6.29 16.02
CA VAL A 29 -1.11 5.08 15.18
C VAL A 29 0.33 4.67 14.91
N LYS A 30 0.61 3.37 15.00
CA LYS A 30 1.89 2.77 14.63
C LYS A 30 1.63 1.60 13.69
N ILE A 31 2.37 1.51 12.59
CA ILE A 31 2.26 0.41 11.63
C ILE A 31 3.63 -0.22 11.50
N LYS A 32 3.76 -1.47 11.96
CA LYS A 32 5.05 -2.15 12.10
C LYS A 32 5.19 -3.37 11.19
N VAL A 33 6.44 -3.66 10.84
CA VAL A 33 6.89 -4.95 10.31
C VAL A 33 8.04 -5.42 11.20
N GLY A 34 7.79 -6.43 12.03
CA GLY A 34 8.72 -6.80 13.10
C GLY A 34 9.01 -5.60 14.02
N ASP A 35 10.28 -5.21 14.10
CA ASP A 35 10.73 -4.09 14.91
C ASP A 35 10.73 -2.73 14.20
N VAL A 36 10.51 -2.70 12.88
CA VAL A 36 10.53 -1.47 12.09
C VAL A 36 9.17 -0.78 12.15
N ASP A 37 9.16 0.51 12.48
CA ASP A 37 7.96 1.35 12.42
C ASP A 37 7.91 2.03 11.06
N LEU A 38 7.02 1.59 10.19
CA LEU A 38 6.92 2.12 8.83
C LEU A 38 6.57 3.60 8.83
N MET A 39 5.79 4.08 9.79
CA MET A 39 5.38 5.49 9.85
C MET A 39 6.56 6.43 10.11
N ARG A 40 7.62 5.91 10.74
CA ARG A 40 8.81 6.67 11.12
C ARG A 40 10.02 6.37 10.23
N ASP A 41 10.22 5.11 9.88
CA ASP A 41 11.47 4.61 9.31
C ASP A 41 11.41 4.47 7.78
N ALA A 42 10.22 4.40 7.18
CA ALA A 42 10.07 4.24 5.73
C ALA A 42 10.07 5.59 5.00
N SER A 43 10.95 5.75 4.02
CA SER A 43 10.97 6.94 3.16
C SER A 43 9.95 6.88 2.01
N ALA A 44 9.56 5.68 1.59
CA ALA A 44 8.56 5.41 0.56
C ALA A 44 8.12 3.94 0.60
N ILE A 45 6.92 3.65 0.09
CA ILE A 45 6.39 2.29 -0.01
C ILE A 45 5.99 1.98 -1.46
N ILE A 46 6.39 0.81 -1.96
CA ILE A 46 5.99 0.30 -3.27
C ILE A 46 5.14 -0.96 -3.08
N VAL A 47 3.89 -0.92 -3.53
CA VAL A 47 2.93 -2.02 -3.36
C VAL A 47 2.97 -2.95 -4.56
N ARG A 48 3.53 -4.16 -4.39
CA ARG A 48 3.67 -5.18 -5.46
C ARG A 48 3.67 -6.62 -4.90
N PRO A 49 2.77 -7.53 -5.35
CA PRO A 49 1.40 -7.32 -5.82
C PRO A 49 0.41 -7.14 -4.65
N PHE A 50 -0.78 -6.57 -4.90
CA PHE A 50 -1.86 -6.54 -3.89
C PHE A 50 -2.40 -7.97 -3.61
N GLY A 51 -2.39 -8.84 -4.62
CA GLY A 51 -2.56 -10.29 -4.49
C GLY A 51 -4.01 -10.79 -4.51
N ARG A 52 -4.23 -12.04 -4.08
CA ARG A 52 -5.56 -12.55 -3.72
C ARG A 52 -5.81 -12.30 -2.24
N MET A 53 -7.02 -11.93 -1.88
CA MET A 53 -7.43 -11.69 -0.50
C MET A 53 -8.95 -11.76 -0.36
N SER A 54 -9.45 -11.89 0.87
CA SER A 54 -10.88 -11.68 1.16
C SER A 54 -11.25 -10.20 1.06
N LEU A 55 -12.55 -9.89 1.06
CA LEU A 55 -13.02 -8.51 1.09
C LEU A 55 -12.51 -7.77 2.34
N ASP A 56 -12.63 -8.38 3.52
CA ASP A 56 -12.18 -7.75 4.78
C ASP A 56 -10.67 -7.48 4.76
N GLN A 57 -9.89 -8.41 4.21
CA GLN A 57 -8.45 -8.19 4.02
C GLN A 57 -8.18 -7.05 3.04
N ALA A 58 -8.95 -6.92 1.96
CA ALA A 58 -8.79 -5.83 1.00
C ALA A 58 -9.07 -4.48 1.66
N ILE A 59 -10.18 -4.37 2.40
CA ILE A 59 -10.56 -3.15 3.13
C ILE A 59 -9.45 -2.78 4.12
N PHE A 60 -9.05 -3.70 5.00
CA PHE A 60 -8.03 -3.45 5.99
C PHE A 60 -6.69 -3.03 5.37
N ARG A 61 -6.24 -3.72 4.31
CA ARG A 61 -4.99 -3.37 3.62
C ARG A 61 -5.07 -2.00 2.94
N ILE A 62 -6.22 -1.63 2.36
CA ILE A 62 -6.43 -0.31 1.78
C ILE A 62 -6.39 0.76 2.86
N ASP A 63 -7.03 0.54 4.01
CA ASP A 63 -7.03 1.49 5.14
C ASP A 63 -5.62 1.69 5.71
N LEU A 64 -4.81 0.62 5.81
CA LEU A 64 -3.40 0.74 6.20
C LEU A 64 -2.60 1.61 5.22
N LEU A 65 -2.83 1.43 3.91
CA LEU A 65 -2.16 2.24 2.90
C LEU A 65 -2.61 3.70 2.96
N TYR A 66 -3.90 3.99 3.15
CA TYR A 66 -4.36 5.36 3.37
C TYR A 66 -3.71 5.97 4.61
N THR A 67 -3.70 5.23 5.73
CA THR A 67 -3.08 5.70 6.99
C THR A 67 -1.61 6.07 6.82
N LEU A 68 -0.82 5.21 6.17
CA LEU A 68 0.60 5.49 5.85
C LEU A 68 0.75 6.68 4.90
N ASN A 69 -0.12 6.80 3.91
CA ASN A 69 -0.07 7.89 2.94
C ASN A 69 -0.42 9.25 3.60
N ASP A 70 -1.40 9.25 4.50
CA ASP A 70 -1.85 10.44 5.22
C ASP A 70 -0.84 10.89 6.27
N SER A 71 0.02 9.99 6.76
CA SER A 71 1.18 10.35 7.58
C SER A 71 2.35 10.94 6.79
N GLY A 72 2.17 11.17 5.48
CA GLY A 72 3.15 11.80 4.60
C GLY A 72 4.08 10.84 3.88
N ILE A 73 3.92 9.51 4.04
CA ILE A 73 4.76 8.52 3.34
C ILE A 73 4.26 8.36 1.91
N PRO A 74 5.11 8.58 0.90
CA PRO A 74 4.73 8.34 -0.49
C PRO A 74 4.47 6.84 -0.75
N ILE A 75 3.28 6.52 -1.24
CA ILE A 75 2.91 5.15 -1.64
C ILE A 75 2.74 5.06 -3.16
N PHE A 76 3.37 4.04 -3.74
CA PHE A 76 3.36 3.79 -5.18
C PHE A 76 2.74 2.41 -5.49
N ASN A 77 1.60 2.34 -6.18
CA ASN A 77 0.71 3.44 -6.57
C ASN A 77 -0.05 4.02 -5.37
N LYS A 78 -0.57 5.25 -5.50
CA LYS A 78 -1.37 5.89 -4.43
C LYS A 78 -2.52 4.97 -3.98
N PRO A 79 -2.93 5.01 -2.69
CA PRO A 79 -3.97 4.14 -2.16
C PRO A 79 -5.28 4.18 -2.97
N TYR A 80 -5.73 5.39 -3.35
CA TYR A 80 -6.91 5.59 -4.20
C TYR A 80 -6.85 4.85 -5.56
N ALA A 81 -5.67 4.79 -6.18
CA ALA A 81 -5.51 4.06 -7.43
C ALA A 81 -5.60 2.55 -7.20
N ILE A 82 -5.04 2.06 -6.09
CA ILE A 82 -5.11 0.64 -5.71
C ILE A 82 -6.57 0.25 -5.42
N GLU A 83 -7.26 1.01 -4.59
CA GLU A 83 -8.67 0.80 -4.23
C GLU A 83 -9.56 0.66 -5.47
N ARG A 84 -9.44 1.59 -6.44
CA ARG A 84 -10.22 1.54 -7.69
C ARG A 84 -9.88 0.36 -8.59
N CYS A 85 -8.66 -0.14 -8.53
CA CYS A 85 -8.18 -1.23 -9.38
C CYS A 85 -8.42 -2.62 -8.78
N VAL A 86 -8.63 -2.72 -7.47
CA VAL A 86 -8.96 -3.99 -6.80
C VAL A 86 -10.35 -4.48 -7.22
N ASP A 87 -11.32 -3.58 -7.30
CA ASP A 87 -12.63 -3.88 -7.86
C ASP A 87 -12.59 -3.81 -9.39
N LYS A 88 -12.65 -4.98 -10.03
CA LYS A 88 -12.65 -5.11 -11.49
C LYS A 88 -13.85 -4.40 -12.14
N PHE A 89 -15.04 -4.47 -11.54
CA PHE A 89 -16.21 -3.81 -12.09
C PHE A 89 -16.00 -2.30 -12.08
N ARG A 90 -15.56 -1.74 -10.95
CA ARG A 90 -15.28 -0.30 -10.85
C ARG A 90 -14.15 0.15 -11.79
N ALA A 91 -13.11 -0.66 -11.95
CA ALA A 91 -12.03 -0.41 -12.90
C ALA A 91 -12.54 -0.39 -14.35
N LEU A 92 -13.34 -1.36 -14.77
CA LEU A 92 -13.90 -1.42 -16.13
C LEU A 92 -14.89 -0.27 -16.38
N CYS A 93 -15.76 0.05 -15.42
CA CYS A 93 -16.62 1.23 -15.52
C CYS A 93 -15.80 2.52 -15.68
N THR A 94 -14.70 2.64 -14.93
CA THR A 94 -13.78 3.78 -15.05
C THR A 94 -13.24 3.92 -16.46
N LEU A 95 -12.73 2.82 -17.03
CA LEU A 95 -12.20 2.80 -18.39
C LEU A 95 -13.29 3.18 -19.40
N LYS A 96 -14.48 2.58 -19.29
CA LYS A 96 -15.63 2.87 -20.17
C LYS A 96 -16.05 4.33 -20.12
N MET A 97 -16.13 4.94 -18.93
CA MET A 97 -16.48 6.36 -18.76
C MET A 97 -15.48 7.31 -19.42
N HIS A 98 -14.24 6.89 -19.61
CA HIS A 98 -13.19 7.66 -20.29
C HIS A 98 -13.02 7.25 -21.76
N GLY A 99 -13.99 6.53 -22.33
CA GLY A 99 -13.97 6.14 -23.75
C GLY A 99 -13.02 5.01 -24.10
N ILE A 100 -12.44 4.33 -23.10
CA ILE A 100 -11.55 3.18 -23.33
C ILE A 100 -12.41 1.93 -23.59
N PRO A 101 -12.17 1.18 -24.68
CA PRO A 101 -12.85 -0.09 -24.94
C PRO A 101 -12.59 -1.12 -23.84
N VAL A 102 -13.65 -1.78 -23.36
CA VAL A 102 -13.64 -2.82 -22.33
C VAL A 102 -14.63 -3.93 -22.66
#